data_AF-N6ZWN7-F1
#
_entry.id   AF-N6ZWN7-F1
#
_cell.length_a   1.000
_cell.length_b   1.000
_cell.length_c   1.000
_cell.angle_alpha   90.00
_cell.angle_beta   90.00
_cell.angle_gamma   90.00
#
_symmetry.space_group_name_H-M   'P 1'
#
loop_
_entity.id
_entity.type
_entity.pdbx_description
1 polymer ?
#
loop_
_entity_poly.entity_id
_entity_poly.type
_entity_poly.pdbx_seq_one_letter_code
_entity_poly.pdbx_strand_id
1 'polypeptide(L)'
;MRKTLIALSLVGSLSFGTTTALADEALVAALQLAGVELTNAQIAELGAAKGDAIAQAVARLVTASPAKAAAIAAAAVSAAPAQAAAITAAAVTAAPALAATITAAAVTAAPTQATAITAAAVTAAPSQAATITAAAVTAAPAQATAITAAAVTAAPAQAAAVTQAAVAAAPSEQAAAITQAAVGAAPEQAGAIQTAVAAVAPASSPASAPNASAPPAPSVPSSNGGAGGNSASPS
;
A
#
# COMPACT_ATOMS: atom_id res chain seq x y z
N MET A 1 43.75 -39.50 -59.74
CA MET A 1 43.29 -38.21 -60.33
C MET A 1 42.00 -37.84 -59.61
N ARG A 2 42.07 -37.00 -58.57
CA ARG A 2 41.74 -35.55 -58.58
C ARG A 2 40.24 -35.24 -58.70
N LYS A 3 39.73 -34.70 -57.57
CA LYS A 3 38.72 -33.62 -57.42
C LYS A 3 37.24 -34.00 -57.42
N THR A 4 36.69 -34.13 -56.21
CA THR A 4 35.30 -33.78 -55.92
C THR A 4 35.32 -32.61 -54.94
N LEU A 5 34.93 -31.44 -55.44
CA LEU A 5 34.68 -30.22 -54.67
C LEU A 5 33.29 -30.34 -54.07
N ILE A 6 33.17 -30.26 -52.75
CA ILE A 6 31.90 -29.92 -52.09
C ILE A 6 32.16 -28.66 -51.28
N ALA A 7 31.81 -27.53 -51.88
CA ALA A 7 31.50 -26.30 -51.18
C ALA A 7 30.01 -26.35 -50.83
N LEU A 8 29.67 -26.33 -49.55
CA LEU A 8 28.41 -25.74 -49.11
C LEU A 8 28.59 -25.17 -47.70
N SER A 9 28.95 -23.89 -47.69
CA SER A 9 28.76 -22.99 -46.57
C SER A 9 27.28 -22.92 -46.22
N LEU A 10 26.91 -23.02 -44.93
CA LEU A 10 25.99 -22.03 -44.38
C LEU A 10 26.12 -21.90 -42.87
N VAL A 11 26.37 -20.67 -42.48
CA VAL A 11 26.48 -20.12 -41.14
C VAL A 11 25.19 -20.40 -40.38
N GLY A 12 25.24 -21.32 -39.42
CA GLY A 12 24.27 -21.37 -38.33
C GLY A 12 24.64 -20.29 -37.33
N SER A 13 24.10 -19.09 -37.54
CA SER A 13 24.23 -17.95 -36.62
C SER A 13 23.77 -18.39 -35.24
N LEU A 14 24.71 -18.60 -34.31
CA LEU A 14 24.40 -18.55 -32.88
C LEU A 14 24.06 -17.09 -32.55
N SER A 15 22.81 -16.71 -32.79
CA SER A 15 22.24 -15.48 -32.26
C SER A 15 22.15 -15.66 -30.74
N PHE A 16 23.16 -15.16 -30.04
CA PHE A 16 23.08 -14.87 -28.61
C PHE A 16 22.04 -13.76 -28.39
N GLY A 17 20.76 -14.11 -28.41
CA GLY A 17 19.66 -13.29 -27.91
C GLY A 17 19.52 -13.42 -26.39
N THR A 18 20.63 -13.39 -25.64
CA THR A 18 20.66 -13.90 -24.26
C THR A 18 20.33 -12.89 -23.17
N THR A 19 19.72 -11.73 -23.48
CA THR A 19 19.28 -10.80 -22.43
C THR A 19 17.79 -10.51 -22.40
N THR A 20 17.05 -10.79 -23.49
CA THR A 20 15.61 -10.50 -23.54
C THR A 20 14.74 -11.76 -23.49
N ALA A 21 15.24 -12.93 -23.89
CA ALA A 21 14.51 -14.19 -23.77
C ALA A 21 14.31 -14.63 -22.31
N LEU A 22 15.24 -14.27 -21.41
CA LEU A 22 15.23 -14.73 -20.01
C LEU A 22 14.15 -14.06 -19.15
N ALA A 23 13.83 -12.78 -19.39
CA ALA A 23 12.77 -12.09 -18.65
C ALA A 23 11.37 -12.60 -19.04
N ASP A 24 11.24 -13.00 -20.30
CA ASP A 24 10.02 -13.52 -20.88
C ASP A 24 9.73 -14.96 -20.41
N GLU A 25 10.78 -15.79 -20.41
CA GLU A 25 10.73 -17.12 -19.82
C GLU A 25 10.48 -17.08 -18.31
N ALA A 26 11.04 -16.10 -17.59
CA ALA A 26 10.80 -15.92 -16.17
C ALA A 26 9.33 -15.62 -15.85
N LEU A 27 8.63 -14.84 -16.70
CA LEU A 27 7.21 -14.55 -16.53
C LEU A 27 6.35 -15.81 -16.73
N VAL A 28 6.59 -16.53 -17.83
CA VAL A 28 5.89 -17.78 -18.12
C VAL A 28 6.16 -18.82 -17.02
N ALA A 29 7.41 -18.97 -16.59
CA ALA A 29 7.79 -19.88 -15.51
C ALA A 29 7.15 -19.48 -14.17
N ALA A 30 7.11 -18.18 -13.84
CA ALA A 30 6.46 -17.70 -12.62
C ALA A 30 4.95 -18.00 -12.63
N LEU A 31 4.28 -17.83 -13.77
CA LEU A 31 2.86 -18.13 -13.93
C LEU A 31 2.58 -19.63 -13.83
N GLN A 32 3.42 -20.48 -14.43
CA GLN A 32 3.29 -21.93 -14.31
C GLN A 32 3.56 -22.41 -12.88
N LEU A 33 4.56 -21.86 -12.20
CA LEU A 33 4.84 -22.15 -10.79
C LEU A 33 3.68 -21.71 -9.89
N ALA A 34 3.01 -20.61 -10.24
CA ALA A 34 1.78 -20.15 -9.59
C ALA A 34 0.54 -21.02 -9.95
N GLY A 35 0.73 -22.11 -10.70
CA GLY A 35 -0.32 -23.04 -11.10
C GLY A 35 -1.29 -22.46 -12.11
N VAL A 36 -0.89 -21.46 -12.89
CA VAL A 36 -1.69 -20.91 -13.98
C VAL A 36 -1.45 -21.75 -15.22
N GLU A 37 -2.47 -22.47 -15.67
CA GLU A 37 -2.40 -23.23 -16.91
C GLU A 37 -2.45 -22.26 -18.10
N LEU A 38 -1.35 -22.19 -18.85
CA LEU A 38 -1.21 -21.34 -20.02
C LEU A 38 -1.34 -22.18 -21.29
N THR A 39 -2.18 -21.72 -22.21
CA THR A 39 -2.23 -22.25 -23.58
C THR A 39 -0.99 -21.82 -24.37
N ASN A 40 -0.64 -22.56 -25.43
CA ASN A 40 0.48 -22.20 -26.30
C ASN A 40 0.34 -20.78 -26.89
N ALA A 41 -0.89 -20.33 -27.15
CA ALA A 41 -1.14 -18.97 -27.62
C ALA A 41 -0.83 -17.92 -26.53
N GLN A 42 -1.21 -18.18 -25.27
CA GLN A 42 -0.89 -17.28 -24.15
C GLN A 42 0.60 -17.26 -23.84
N ILE A 43 1.29 -18.40 -23.96
CA ILE A 43 2.76 -18.48 -23.82
C ILE A 43 3.44 -17.66 -24.92
N ALA A 44 2.97 -17.76 -26.16
CA ALA A 44 3.53 -16.96 -27.27
C ALA A 44 3.25 -15.46 -27.12
N GLU A 45 2.07 -15.10 -26.61
CA GLU A 45 1.71 -13.70 -26.36
C GLU A 45 2.53 -13.09 -25.23
N LEU A 46 2.63 -13.77 -24.08
CA LEU A 46 3.50 -13.38 -22.97
C LEU A 46 4.94 -13.30 -23.47
N GLY A 47 5.37 -14.35 -24.20
CA GLY A 47 6.63 -14.53 -24.95
C GLY A 47 7.12 -13.36 -25.78
N ALA A 48 6.19 -12.53 -26.25
CA ALA A 48 6.45 -11.40 -27.13
C ALA A 48 6.10 -10.05 -26.48
N ALA A 49 5.47 -10.08 -25.30
CA ALA A 49 4.95 -8.90 -24.64
C ALA A 49 6.08 -8.07 -24.04
N LYS A 50 6.21 -6.82 -24.50
CA LYS A 50 7.16 -5.85 -23.95
C LYS A 50 6.44 -4.63 -23.40
N GLY A 51 6.93 -4.11 -22.28
CA GLY A 51 6.39 -2.92 -21.64
C GLY A 51 4.89 -3.07 -21.36
N ASP A 52 4.08 -2.17 -21.90
CA ASP A 52 2.63 -2.12 -21.69
C ASP A 52 1.88 -3.36 -22.20
N ALA A 53 2.46 -4.11 -23.14
CA ALA A 53 1.86 -5.36 -23.62
C ALA A 53 1.78 -6.44 -22.51
N ILE A 54 2.69 -6.41 -21.53
CA ILE A 54 2.67 -7.34 -20.38
C ILE A 54 1.41 -7.11 -19.55
N ALA A 55 1.09 -5.85 -19.26
CA ALA A 55 -0.08 -5.49 -18.49
C ALA A 55 -1.38 -5.94 -19.19
N GLN A 56 -1.46 -5.80 -20.52
CA GLN A 56 -2.61 -6.26 -21.29
C GLN A 56 -2.76 -7.78 -21.33
N ALA A 57 -1.64 -8.52 -21.50
CA ALA A 57 -1.64 -9.98 -21.45
C ALA A 57 -2.09 -10.47 -20.07
N VAL A 58 -1.61 -9.83 -18.99
CA VAL A 58 -2.06 -10.10 -17.62
C VAL A 58 -3.55 -9.84 -17.46
N ALA A 59 -4.09 -8.71 -17.95
CA ALA A 59 -5.51 -8.41 -17.88
C ALA A 59 -6.37 -9.48 -18.59
N ARG A 60 -5.93 -9.95 -19.77
CA ARG A 60 -6.58 -11.05 -20.48
C ARG A 60 -6.56 -12.35 -19.68
N LEU A 61 -5.43 -12.68 -19.07
CA LEU A 61 -5.28 -13.88 -18.25
C LEU A 61 -6.14 -13.82 -16.97
N VAL A 62 -6.20 -12.65 -16.32
CA VAL A 62 -7.08 -12.39 -15.17
C VAL A 62 -8.55 -12.52 -15.58
N THR A 63 -8.94 -12.00 -16.74
CA THR A 63 -10.31 -12.13 -17.26
C THR A 63 -10.67 -13.58 -17.54
N ALA A 64 -9.75 -14.34 -18.14
CA ALA A 64 -9.95 -15.76 -18.44
C ALA A 64 -9.93 -16.65 -17.19
N SER A 65 -9.27 -16.22 -16.11
CA SER A 65 -9.13 -16.98 -14.87
C SER A 65 -9.22 -16.09 -13.62
N PRO A 66 -10.39 -15.51 -13.30
CA PRO A 66 -10.52 -14.58 -12.18
C PRO A 66 -10.13 -15.20 -10.83
N ALA A 67 -10.41 -16.49 -10.64
CA ALA A 67 -10.02 -17.22 -9.43
C ALA A 67 -8.50 -17.26 -9.19
N LYS A 68 -7.68 -17.03 -10.23
CA LYS A 68 -6.22 -16.99 -10.15
C LYS A 68 -5.66 -15.57 -10.25
N ALA A 69 -6.50 -14.53 -10.24
CA ALA A 69 -6.08 -13.15 -10.51
C ALA A 69 -4.92 -12.67 -9.62
N ALA A 70 -4.97 -12.99 -8.33
CA ALA A 70 -3.92 -12.62 -7.37
C ALA A 70 -2.59 -13.33 -7.67
N ALA A 71 -2.65 -14.62 -8.01
CA ALA A 71 -1.48 -15.42 -8.35
C ALA A 71 -0.84 -14.94 -9.66
N ILE A 72 -1.66 -14.63 -10.66
CA ILE A 72 -1.23 -14.04 -11.93
C ILE A 72 -0.53 -12.70 -11.70
N ALA A 73 -1.14 -11.81 -10.92
CA ALA A 73 -0.56 -10.50 -10.62
C ALA A 73 0.75 -10.61 -9.84
N ALA A 74 0.82 -11.46 -8.81
CA ALA A 74 2.05 -11.66 -8.04
C ALA A 74 3.19 -12.23 -8.91
N ALA A 75 2.91 -13.25 -9.73
CA ALA A 75 3.89 -13.82 -10.64
C ALA A 75 4.40 -12.78 -11.64
N ALA A 76 3.49 -12.01 -12.25
CA ALA A 76 3.86 -10.99 -13.21
C ALA A 76 4.65 -9.83 -12.59
N VAL A 77 4.25 -9.36 -11.40
CA VAL A 77 4.96 -8.33 -10.66
C VAL A 77 6.34 -8.81 -10.21
N SER A 78 6.47 -10.08 -9.79
CA SER A 78 7.75 -10.66 -9.40
C SER A 78 8.73 -10.76 -10.58
N ALA A 79 8.23 -11.14 -11.76
CA ALA A 79 9.04 -11.22 -12.98
C ALA A 79 9.39 -9.82 -13.54
N ALA A 80 8.49 -8.85 -13.39
CA ALA A 80 8.63 -7.51 -13.94
C ALA A 80 8.33 -6.41 -12.89
N PRO A 81 9.16 -6.24 -11.83
CA PRO A 81 8.88 -5.29 -10.75
C PRO A 81 8.81 -3.83 -11.20
N ALA A 82 9.55 -3.46 -12.25
CA ALA A 82 9.51 -2.09 -12.80
C ALA A 82 8.15 -1.76 -13.45
N GLN A 83 7.38 -2.78 -13.85
CA GLN A 83 6.07 -2.68 -14.47
C GLN A 83 4.94 -2.96 -13.46
N ALA A 84 5.25 -3.11 -12.18
CA ALA A 84 4.30 -3.58 -11.17
C ALA A 84 3.01 -2.73 -11.08
N ALA A 85 3.15 -1.41 -11.19
CA ALA A 85 2.01 -0.49 -11.19
C ALA A 85 1.08 -0.74 -12.40
N ALA A 86 1.64 -0.85 -13.61
CA ALA A 86 0.87 -1.09 -14.83
C ALA A 86 0.18 -2.46 -14.82
N ILE A 87 0.92 -3.50 -14.40
CA ILE A 87 0.39 -4.87 -14.25
C ILE A 87 -0.77 -4.88 -13.26
N THR A 88 -0.61 -4.22 -12.11
CA THR A 88 -1.66 -4.17 -11.08
C THR A 88 -2.88 -3.40 -11.58
N ALA A 89 -2.71 -2.23 -12.19
CA ALA A 89 -3.84 -1.47 -12.75
C ALA A 89 -4.63 -2.27 -13.78
N ALA A 90 -3.93 -2.98 -14.68
CA ALA A 90 -4.57 -3.78 -15.70
C ALA A 90 -5.31 -5.01 -15.11
N ALA A 91 -4.70 -5.69 -14.14
CA ALA A 91 -5.33 -6.79 -13.41
C ALA A 91 -6.57 -6.33 -12.61
N VAL A 92 -6.46 -5.20 -11.91
CA VAL A 92 -7.58 -4.60 -11.15
C VAL A 92 -8.70 -4.16 -12.08
N THR A 93 -8.38 -3.56 -13.22
CA THR A 93 -9.38 -3.17 -14.24
C THR A 93 -10.12 -4.39 -14.78
N ALA A 94 -9.41 -5.50 -15.00
CA ALA A 94 -10.00 -6.75 -15.47
C ALA A 94 -10.88 -7.43 -14.40
N ALA A 95 -10.54 -7.31 -13.11
CA ALA A 95 -11.31 -7.88 -12.02
C ALA A 95 -11.44 -6.91 -10.82
N PRO A 96 -12.28 -5.86 -10.92
CA PRO A 96 -12.37 -4.82 -9.87
C PRO A 96 -12.84 -5.35 -8.52
N ALA A 97 -13.69 -6.40 -8.53
CA ALA A 97 -14.15 -7.05 -7.31
C ALA A 97 -13.01 -7.73 -6.52
N LEU A 98 -11.90 -8.06 -7.19
CA LEU A 98 -10.72 -8.70 -6.59
C LEU A 98 -9.58 -7.72 -6.32
N ALA A 99 -9.84 -6.40 -6.45
CA ALA A 99 -8.80 -5.38 -6.40
C ALA A 99 -7.91 -5.47 -5.16
N ALA A 100 -8.50 -5.61 -3.97
CA ALA A 100 -7.76 -5.73 -2.72
C ALA A 100 -6.83 -6.95 -2.70
N THR A 101 -7.30 -8.12 -3.16
CA THR A 101 -6.50 -9.35 -3.19
C THR A 101 -5.39 -9.27 -4.22
N ILE A 102 -5.67 -8.68 -5.39
CA ILE A 102 -4.66 -8.43 -6.43
C ILE A 102 -3.58 -7.49 -5.90
N THR A 103 -3.97 -6.37 -5.27
CA THR A 103 -3.03 -5.41 -4.69
C THR A 103 -2.18 -6.04 -3.59
N ALA A 104 -2.77 -6.77 -2.64
CA ALA A 104 -1.98 -7.44 -1.60
C ALA A 104 -0.92 -8.36 -2.21
N ALA A 105 -1.30 -9.21 -3.17
CA ALA A 105 -0.40 -10.15 -3.81
C ALA A 105 0.72 -9.44 -4.58
N ALA A 106 0.39 -8.36 -5.32
CA ALA A 106 1.36 -7.52 -6.01
C ALA A 106 2.33 -6.82 -5.04
N VAL A 107 1.82 -6.23 -3.96
CA VAL A 107 2.64 -5.57 -2.93
C VAL A 107 3.57 -6.57 -2.24
N THR A 108 3.09 -7.76 -1.91
CA THR A 108 3.94 -8.82 -1.34
C THR A 108 5.05 -9.24 -2.31
N ALA A 109 4.76 -9.31 -3.61
CA ALA A 109 5.74 -9.68 -4.62
C ALA A 109 6.80 -8.58 -4.86
N ALA A 110 6.43 -7.30 -4.78
CA ALA A 110 7.34 -6.16 -4.91
C ALA A 110 7.09 -5.11 -3.83
N PRO A 111 7.54 -5.34 -2.57
CA PRO A 111 7.25 -4.42 -1.47
C PRO A 111 7.81 -3.03 -1.69
N THR A 112 8.96 -2.89 -2.36
CA THR A 112 9.56 -1.58 -2.70
C THR A 112 8.72 -0.75 -3.66
N GLN A 113 7.76 -1.38 -4.35
CA GLN A 113 6.83 -0.74 -5.29
C GLN A 113 5.44 -0.51 -4.69
N ALA A 114 5.24 -0.76 -3.38
CA ALA A 114 3.90 -0.78 -2.78
C ALA A 114 3.12 0.52 -2.97
N THR A 115 3.79 1.67 -2.86
CA THR A 115 3.20 2.99 -3.11
C THR A 115 2.65 3.12 -4.54
N ALA A 116 3.45 2.76 -5.54
CA ALA A 116 3.06 2.85 -6.95
C ALA A 116 1.96 1.84 -7.31
N ILE A 117 2.07 0.60 -6.80
CA ILE A 117 1.06 -0.45 -6.95
C ILE A 117 -0.28 0.01 -6.36
N THR A 118 -0.28 0.60 -5.16
CA THR A 118 -1.49 1.07 -4.49
C THR A 118 -2.13 2.22 -5.27
N ALA A 119 -1.37 3.24 -5.66
CA ALA A 119 -1.89 4.36 -6.44
C ALA A 119 -2.56 3.89 -7.74
N ALA A 120 -1.89 2.97 -8.45
CA ALA A 120 -2.39 2.42 -9.70
C ALA A 120 -3.68 1.59 -9.50
N ALA A 121 -3.73 0.76 -8.46
CA ALA A 121 -4.93 -0.01 -8.11
C ALA A 121 -6.11 0.87 -7.71
N VAL A 122 -5.87 1.88 -6.86
CA VAL A 122 -6.90 2.85 -6.44
C VAL A 122 -7.42 3.65 -7.63
N THR A 123 -6.54 4.07 -8.54
CA THR A 123 -6.96 4.77 -9.77
C THR A 123 -7.84 3.89 -10.64
N ALA A 124 -7.51 2.60 -10.75
CA ALA A 124 -8.28 1.64 -11.54
C ALA A 124 -9.64 1.27 -10.90
N ALA A 125 -9.73 1.25 -9.56
CA ALA A 125 -10.95 0.92 -8.83
C ALA A 125 -11.15 1.87 -7.63
N PRO A 126 -11.53 3.15 -7.86
CA PRO A 126 -11.60 4.16 -6.81
C PRO A 126 -12.68 3.88 -5.78
N SER A 127 -13.77 3.20 -6.15
CA SER A 127 -14.79 2.74 -5.19
C SER A 127 -14.26 1.72 -4.18
N GLN A 128 -13.18 1.02 -4.52
CA GLN A 128 -12.54 0.00 -3.67
C GLN A 128 -11.34 0.57 -2.89
N ALA A 129 -11.09 1.88 -2.96
CA ALA A 129 -9.87 2.51 -2.45
C ALA A 129 -9.52 2.11 -1.01
N ALA A 130 -10.50 2.15 -0.10
CA ALA A 130 -10.28 1.78 1.30
C ALA A 130 -9.82 0.33 1.47
N THR A 131 -10.45 -0.62 0.76
CA THR A 131 -10.08 -2.05 0.83
C THR A 131 -8.73 -2.33 0.19
N ILE A 132 -8.40 -1.62 -0.90
CA ILE A 132 -7.10 -1.68 -1.57
C ILE A 132 -6.00 -1.18 -0.63
N THR A 133 -6.22 -0.04 0.02
CA THR A 133 -5.27 0.55 0.96
C THR A 133 -5.05 -0.37 2.16
N ALA A 134 -6.10 -0.89 2.79
CA ALA A 134 -5.95 -1.82 3.90
C ALA A 134 -5.10 -3.04 3.50
N ALA A 135 -5.41 -3.65 2.36
CA ALA A 135 -4.69 -4.81 1.84
C ALA A 135 -3.21 -4.50 1.57
N ALA A 136 -2.91 -3.33 0.98
CA ALA A 136 -1.55 -2.88 0.72
C ALA A 136 -0.77 -2.60 2.03
N VAL A 137 -1.40 -1.93 3.00
CA VAL A 137 -0.81 -1.64 4.32
C VAL A 137 -0.52 -2.92 5.08
N THR A 138 -1.44 -3.89 5.08
CA THR A 138 -1.19 -5.21 5.69
C THR A 138 -0.02 -5.94 5.02
N ALA A 139 0.11 -5.85 3.70
CA ALA A 139 1.20 -6.49 2.97
C ALA A 139 2.56 -5.79 3.14
N ALA A 140 2.58 -4.46 3.33
CA ALA A 140 3.80 -3.66 3.52
C ALA A 140 3.63 -2.60 4.63
N PRO A 141 3.55 -3.01 5.90
CA PRO A 141 3.24 -2.10 7.02
C PRO A 141 4.32 -1.05 7.25
N ALA A 142 5.58 -1.34 6.90
CA ALA A 142 6.66 -0.36 6.94
C ALA A 142 6.45 0.84 5.99
N GLN A 143 5.57 0.71 4.98
CA GLN A 143 5.25 1.75 4.00
C GLN A 143 3.86 2.35 4.20
N ALA A 144 3.17 2.06 5.32
CA ALA A 144 1.77 2.44 5.52
C ALA A 144 1.49 3.93 5.28
N THR A 145 2.36 4.81 5.77
CA THR A 145 2.27 6.27 5.55
C THR A 145 2.31 6.64 4.07
N ALA A 146 3.27 6.10 3.32
CA ALA A 146 3.43 6.40 1.89
C ALA A 146 2.30 5.80 1.05
N ILE A 147 1.90 4.57 1.36
CA ILE A 147 0.74 3.88 0.75
C ILE A 147 -0.53 4.71 0.95
N THR A 148 -0.77 5.22 2.16
CA THR A 148 -1.96 6.02 2.47
C THR A 148 -1.95 7.33 1.69
N ALA A 149 -0.84 8.09 1.71
CA ALA A 149 -0.74 9.34 0.97
C ALA A 149 -0.98 9.16 -0.53
N ALA A 150 -0.44 8.08 -1.11
CA ALA A 150 -0.62 7.77 -2.53
C ALA A 150 -2.08 7.37 -2.85
N ALA A 151 -2.71 6.58 -1.99
CA ALA A 151 -4.11 6.20 -2.14
C ALA A 151 -5.06 7.41 -2.01
N VAL A 152 -4.81 8.29 -1.04
CA VAL A 152 -5.57 9.54 -0.86
C VAL A 152 -5.40 10.46 -2.07
N THR A 153 -4.17 10.63 -2.57
CA THR A 153 -3.92 11.41 -3.79
C THR A 153 -4.66 10.83 -5.00
N ALA A 154 -4.71 9.50 -5.14
CA ALA A 154 -5.39 8.83 -6.24
C ALA A 154 -6.92 8.89 -6.14
N ALA A 155 -7.49 8.92 -4.93
CA ALA A 155 -8.92 9.04 -4.70
C ALA A 155 -9.24 10.03 -3.55
N PRO A 156 -9.10 11.36 -3.76
CA PRO A 156 -9.28 12.35 -2.69
C PRO A 156 -10.69 12.33 -2.09
N ALA A 157 -11.71 12.06 -2.90
CA ALA A 157 -13.09 11.92 -2.43
C ALA A 157 -13.29 10.75 -1.44
N GLN A 158 -12.35 9.78 -1.41
CA GLN A 158 -12.36 8.63 -0.49
C GLN A 158 -11.37 8.79 0.66
N ALA A 159 -10.76 9.97 0.83
CA ALA A 159 -9.64 10.17 1.77
C ALA A 159 -9.94 9.72 3.21
N ALA A 160 -11.14 10.04 3.71
CA ALA A 160 -11.57 9.64 5.05
C ALA A 160 -11.65 8.12 5.22
N ALA A 161 -12.28 7.41 4.26
CA ALA A 161 -12.40 5.95 4.29
C ALA A 161 -11.05 5.26 4.10
N VAL A 162 -10.21 5.78 3.19
CA VAL A 162 -8.84 5.30 2.95
C VAL A 162 -7.99 5.42 4.21
N THR A 163 -8.04 6.57 4.88
CA THR A 163 -7.24 6.80 6.10
C THR A 163 -7.70 5.91 7.24
N GLN A 164 -9.02 5.78 7.42
CA GLN A 164 -9.60 4.90 8.43
C GLN A 164 -9.15 3.44 8.22
N ALA A 165 -9.23 2.95 6.98
CA ALA A 165 -8.82 1.60 6.63
C ALA A 165 -7.31 1.38 6.82
N ALA A 166 -6.49 2.37 6.48
CA ALA A 166 -5.05 2.32 6.70
C ALA A 166 -4.68 2.28 8.18
N VAL A 167 -5.30 3.13 9.01
CA VAL A 167 -5.07 3.16 10.47
C VAL A 167 -5.49 1.83 11.11
N ALA A 168 -6.59 1.24 10.67
CA ALA A 168 -7.05 -0.06 11.16
C ALA A 168 -6.10 -1.21 10.78
N ALA A 169 -5.45 -1.14 9.61
CA ALA A 169 -4.57 -2.19 9.10
C ALA A 169 -3.11 -2.07 9.58
N ALA A 170 -2.67 -0.87 9.96
CA ALA A 170 -1.31 -0.59 10.37
C ALA A 170 -1.06 -0.85 11.88
N PRO A 171 0.21 -1.00 12.29
CA PRO A 171 0.58 -0.94 13.71
C PRO A 171 0.10 0.36 14.36
N SER A 172 -0.44 0.26 15.58
CA SER A 172 -1.11 1.37 16.27
C SER A 172 -0.27 2.63 16.43
N GLU A 173 1.05 2.47 16.58
CA GLU A 173 2.02 3.56 16.72
C GLU A 173 2.15 4.42 15.45
N GLN A 174 1.71 3.92 14.29
CA GLN A 174 1.77 4.62 13.01
C GLN A 174 0.52 5.47 12.73
N ALA A 175 -0.55 5.33 13.53
CA ALA A 175 -1.84 5.96 13.26
C ALA A 175 -1.76 7.48 13.07
N ALA A 176 -0.98 8.17 13.91
CA ALA A 176 -0.79 9.61 13.83
C ALA A 176 -0.03 10.03 12.55
N ALA A 177 1.00 9.28 12.17
CA ALA A 177 1.78 9.54 10.95
C ALA A 177 0.95 9.31 9.68
N ILE A 178 0.16 8.22 9.66
CA ILE A 178 -0.77 7.89 8.59
C ILE A 178 -1.81 9.01 8.42
N THR A 179 -2.40 9.47 9.52
CA THR A 179 -3.39 10.56 9.52
C THR A 179 -2.79 11.86 8.99
N GLN A 180 -1.58 12.23 9.43
CA GLN A 180 -0.90 13.43 8.94
C GLN A 180 -0.59 13.35 7.45
N ALA A 181 -0.12 12.20 6.97
CA ALA A 181 0.17 12.02 5.55
C ALA A 181 -1.09 12.09 4.68
N ALA A 182 -2.21 11.55 5.16
CA ALA A 182 -3.50 11.68 4.49
C ALA A 182 -3.99 13.13 4.43
N VAL A 183 -3.90 13.87 5.54
CA VAL A 183 -4.26 15.30 5.59
C VAL A 183 -3.36 16.12 4.66
N GLY A 184 -2.06 15.79 4.58
CA GLY A 184 -1.14 16.44 3.64
C GLY A 184 -1.48 16.17 2.18
N ALA A 185 -1.98 14.96 1.87
CA ALA A 185 -2.37 14.57 0.52
C ALA A 185 -3.72 15.14 0.08
N ALA A 186 -4.66 15.36 1.01
CA ALA A 186 -5.95 15.99 0.74
C ALA A 186 -6.33 17.00 1.85
N PRO A 187 -5.72 18.21 1.85
CA PRO A 187 -5.94 19.21 2.90
C PRO A 187 -7.40 19.64 3.04
N GLU A 188 -8.14 19.68 1.93
CA GLU A 188 -9.57 19.99 1.89
C GLU A 188 -10.44 18.94 2.59
N GLN A 189 -9.93 17.71 2.77
CA GLN A 189 -10.61 16.62 3.47
C GLN A 189 -10.18 16.49 4.94
N ALA A 190 -9.35 17.39 5.47
CA ALA A 190 -8.74 17.24 6.79
C ALA A 190 -9.76 17.00 7.92
N GLY A 191 -10.88 17.71 7.92
CA GLY A 191 -11.93 17.53 8.94
C GLY A 191 -12.62 16.17 8.85
N ALA A 192 -12.90 15.69 7.62
CA ALA A 192 -13.51 14.38 7.39
C ALA A 192 -12.54 13.25 7.79
N ILE A 193 -11.26 13.38 7.46
CA ILE A 193 -10.20 12.44 7.84
C ILE A 193 -10.10 12.33 9.37
N GLN A 194 -10.00 13.46 10.08
CA GLN A 194 -9.91 13.46 11.54
C GLN A 194 -11.13 12.82 12.20
N THR A 195 -12.33 13.11 11.69
CA THR A 195 -13.58 12.52 12.19
C THR A 195 -13.59 11.00 11.99
N ALA A 196 -13.17 10.52 10.81
CA ALA A 196 -13.17 9.09 10.49
C ALA A 196 -12.17 8.29 11.31
N VAL A 197 -10.99 8.86 11.60
CA VAL A 197 -9.96 8.22 12.44
C VAL A 197 -10.40 8.18 13.90
N ALA A 198 -11.05 9.22 14.41
CA ALA A 198 -11.58 9.25 15.78
C ALA A 198 -12.61 8.13 16.04
N ALA A 199 -13.33 7.68 15.01
CA ALA A 199 -14.28 6.56 15.11
C ALA A 199 -13.62 5.17 15.22
N VAL A 200 -12.33 5.05 14.86
CA VAL A 200 -11.59 3.77 14.87
C VAL A 200 -10.47 3.76 15.91
N ALA A 201 -10.12 4.90 16.50
CA ALA A 201 -9.32 4.92 17.71
C ALA A 201 -10.01 4.06 18.78
N PRO A 202 -9.31 3.12 19.45
CA PRO A 202 -9.88 2.49 20.62
C PRO A 202 -10.28 3.61 21.57
N ALA A 203 -11.51 3.55 22.09
CA ALA A 203 -12.09 4.52 23.01
C ALA A 203 -11.14 4.73 24.21
N SER A 204 -10.14 5.57 24.01
CA SER A 204 -9.37 6.17 25.07
C SER A 204 -10.33 7.18 25.61
N SER A 205 -10.87 6.89 26.79
CA SER A 205 -11.81 7.70 27.54
C SER A 205 -11.65 9.18 27.23
N PRO A 206 -12.73 9.96 27.08
CA PRO A 206 -12.62 11.39 26.81
C PRO A 206 -11.65 11.97 27.84
N ALA A 207 -10.51 12.48 27.36
CA ALA A 207 -9.62 13.26 28.18
C ALA A 207 -10.47 14.37 28.75
N SER A 208 -10.65 14.34 30.07
CA SER A 208 -11.34 15.36 30.83
C SER A 208 -10.89 16.73 30.31
N ALA A 209 -11.87 17.57 30.00
CA ALA A 209 -11.65 18.99 29.76
C ALA A 209 -10.64 19.54 30.77
N PRO A 210 -9.77 20.50 30.39
CA PRO A 210 -8.85 21.11 31.35
C PRO A 210 -9.68 21.68 32.50
N ASN A 211 -9.52 21.08 33.68
CA ASN A 211 -10.07 21.60 34.91
C ASN A 211 -9.41 22.96 35.13
N ALA A 212 -10.14 24.04 34.81
CA ALA A 212 -9.83 25.37 35.27
C ALA A 212 -10.03 25.43 36.79
N SER A 213 -9.15 24.76 37.52
CA SER A 213 -9.00 24.96 38.95
C SER A 213 -8.41 26.35 39.15
N ALA A 214 -9.24 27.20 39.73
CA ALA A 214 -8.96 28.52 40.24
C ALA A 214 -7.57 28.64 40.92
N PRO A 215 -6.92 29.82 40.88
CA PRO A 215 -5.65 30.02 41.56
C PRO A 215 -5.79 29.80 43.07
N PRO A 216 -4.77 29.21 43.74
CA PRO A 216 -4.81 29.03 45.18
C PRO A 216 -4.79 30.39 45.89
N ALA A 217 -5.69 30.56 46.86
CA ALA A 217 -5.70 31.68 47.79
C ALA A 217 -4.41 31.71 48.63
N PRO A 218 -3.90 32.91 49.00
CA PRO A 218 -2.67 33.02 49.78
C PRO A 218 -2.87 32.50 51.21
N SER A 219 -1.98 31.59 51.61
CA SER A 219 -1.87 31.05 52.97
C SER A 219 -1.47 32.16 53.95
N VAL A 220 -2.33 32.45 54.93
CA VAL A 220 -1.94 33.23 56.11
C VAL A 220 -1.08 32.34 57.03
N PRO A 221 0.08 32.83 57.55
CA PRO A 221 0.86 32.07 58.51
C PRO A 221 0.22 32.17 59.89
N SER A 222 -0.07 31.01 60.50
CA SER A 222 -0.49 30.91 61.89
C SER A 222 0.77 30.92 62.77
N SER A 223 1.12 32.08 63.29
CA SER A 223 2.10 32.22 64.37
C SER A 223 1.49 33.00 65.51
N ASN A 224 1.18 32.33 66.62
CA ASN A 224 1.29 33.01 67.91
C ASN A 224 1.67 32.00 69.00
N GLY A 225 2.94 32.09 69.39
CA GLY A 225 3.50 31.45 70.57
C GLY A 225 2.99 32.10 71.85
N GLY A 226 3.22 31.39 72.96
CA GLY A 226 2.81 31.79 74.29
C GLY A 226 3.73 32.82 74.98
N ALA A 227 3.50 32.92 76.30
CA ALA A 227 4.00 33.87 77.30
C ALA A 227 3.25 35.21 77.27
N GLY A 228 2.66 35.73 78.34
CA GLY A 228 2.95 35.61 79.77
C GLY A 228 3.11 37.05 80.30
N GLY A 229 2.45 37.41 81.41
CA GLY A 229 2.76 38.66 82.12
C GLY A 229 1.57 39.46 82.63
N ASN A 230 1.51 39.52 83.96
CA ASN A 230 0.77 40.38 84.87
C ASN A 230 0.39 41.81 84.39
N SER A 231 -0.72 42.29 84.94
CA SER A 231 -0.87 43.50 85.81
C SER A 231 -2.12 44.30 85.44
N ALA A 232 -3.06 44.45 86.38
CA ALA A 232 -3.73 45.72 86.75
C ALA A 232 -5.14 45.48 87.32
N SER A 233 -5.27 45.65 88.64
CA SER A 233 -6.38 46.42 89.23
C SER A 233 -6.03 47.91 89.07
N PRO A 234 -6.99 48.85 88.92
CA PRO A 234 -7.80 49.27 90.06
C PRO A 234 -9.26 49.69 89.74
N SER A 235 -10.17 49.43 90.67
CA SER A 235 -11.18 50.34 91.28
C SER A 235 -12.16 49.54 92.11
#